data_AF-A0AAW6SFK4-F1
#
_entry.id   AF-A0AAW6SFK4-F1
#
_cell.length_a   1.000
_cell.length_b   1.000
_cell.length_c   1.000
_cell.angle_alpha   90.00
_cell.angle_beta   90.00
_cell.angle_gamma   90.00
#
_symmetry.space_group_name_H-M   'P 1'
#
loop_
_entity.id
_entity.type
_entity.pdbx_description
1 polymer ?
#
loop_
_entity_poly.entity_id
_entity_poly.type
_entity_poly.pdbx_seq_one_letter_code
_entity_poly.pdbx_strand_id
1 'polypeptide(L)' 'NSPVIPDGWVMVPVEPTEDMIVYGFESEPDEDFSDPAAWEEYQAMSGCRQAAHRAKLCWAAMIAAAPKLEVE' A
#
# COMPACT_ATOMS: atom_id res chain seq x y z
N ASN A 1 -12.45 -19.00 19.24
CA ASN A 1 -13.23 -17.92 18.59
C ASN A 1 -12.27 -17.02 17.86
N SER A 2 -12.09 -17.23 16.57
CA SER A 2 -11.45 -16.24 15.71
C SER A 2 -12.48 -15.14 15.41
N PRO A 3 -12.12 -13.86 15.44
CA PRO A 3 -13.05 -12.78 15.14
C PRO A 3 -13.53 -12.90 13.68
N VAL A 4 -14.83 -12.66 13.46
CA VAL A 4 -15.39 -12.53 12.11
C VAL A 4 -14.92 -11.19 11.56
N ILE A 5 -14.22 -11.21 10.43
CA ILE A 5 -13.76 -10.01 9.73
C ILE A 5 -14.85 -9.60 8.74
N PRO A 6 -15.39 -8.37 8.80
CA PRO A 6 -16.39 -7.92 7.83
C PRO A 6 -15.83 -7.80 6.41
N ASP A 7 -16.71 -7.86 5.41
CA ASP A 7 -16.32 -7.66 4.02
C ASP A 7 -15.62 -6.29 3.81
N GLY A 8 -14.53 -6.30 3.05
CA GLY A 8 -13.70 -5.11 2.82
C GLY A 8 -12.72 -4.78 3.94
N TRP A 9 -12.67 -5.59 5.01
CA TRP A 9 -11.66 -5.48 6.06
C TRP A 9 -10.63 -6.61 5.95
N VAL A 10 -9.42 -6.33 6.39
CA VAL A 10 -8.32 -7.30 6.49
C VAL A 10 -7.69 -7.20 7.87
N MET A 11 -7.27 -8.33 8.44
CA MET A 11 -6.46 -8.29 9.66
C MET A 11 -5.00 -8.10 9.29
N VAL A 12 -4.38 -7.13 9.95
CA VAL A 12 -2.96 -6.81 9.86
C VAL A 12 -2.40 -6.67 11.29
N PRO A 13 -1.09 -6.82 11.48
CA PRO A 13 -0.44 -6.48 12.75
C PRO A 13 -0.76 -5.04 13.19
N VAL A 14 -0.85 -4.81 14.50
CA VAL A 14 -1.04 -3.46 15.06
C VAL A 14 0.18 -2.58 14.77
N GLU A 15 1.37 -3.15 14.93
CA GLU A 15 2.63 -2.53 14.51
C GLU A 15 3.08 -3.14 13.18
N PRO A 16 3.36 -2.34 12.13
CA PRO A 16 3.77 -2.87 10.84
C PRO A 16 5.11 -3.59 10.94
N THR A 17 5.29 -4.63 10.13
CA THR A 17 6.60 -5.28 9.97
C THR A 17 7.53 -4.42 9.12
N GLU A 18 8.83 -4.71 9.14
CA GLU A 18 9.82 -4.02 8.30
C GLU A 18 9.46 -4.13 6.82
N ASP A 19 9.09 -5.32 6.34
CA ASP A 19 8.66 -5.52 4.95
C ASP A 19 7.45 -4.64 4.59
N MET A 20 6.43 -4.57 5.47
CA MET A 20 5.29 -3.69 5.24
C MET A 20 5.74 -2.24 5.04
N ILE A 21 6.64 -1.75 5.90
CA ILE A 21 7.18 -0.39 5.80
C ILE A 21 7.93 -0.20 4.49
N VAL A 22 8.87 -1.09 4.15
CA VAL A 22 9.69 -1.00 2.93
C VAL A 22 8.80 -0.96 1.68
N TYR A 23 7.91 -1.94 1.51
CA TYR A 23 7.01 -1.97 0.36
C TYR A 23 6.05 -0.78 0.34
N GLY A 24 5.62 -0.28 1.50
CA GLY A 24 4.82 0.94 1.60
C GLY A 24 5.55 2.18 1.08
N PHE A 25 6.80 2.38 1.51
CA PHE A 25 7.62 3.53 1.11
C PHE A 25 8.05 3.47 -0.37
N GLU A 26 8.33 2.27 -0.88
CA GLU A 26 8.75 2.06 -2.27
C GLU A 26 7.58 2.02 -3.27
N SER A 27 6.34 2.23 -2.81
CA SER A 27 5.14 2.18 -3.65
C SER A 27 4.88 3.45 -4.47
N GLU A 28 5.60 4.55 -4.23
CA GLU A 28 5.43 5.80 -4.97
C GLU A 28 5.81 5.63 -6.46
N PRO A 29 5.03 6.16 -7.42
CA PRO A 29 5.45 6.18 -8.81
C PRO A 29 6.77 6.93 -8.99
N ASP A 30 7.68 6.32 -9.73
CA ASP A 30 9.03 6.80 -9.97
C ASP A 30 9.36 6.74 -11.46
N GLU A 31 10.04 7.77 -11.97
CA GLU A 31 10.36 7.94 -13.39
C GLU A 31 11.15 6.76 -13.97
N ASP A 32 12.06 6.17 -13.19
CA ASP A 32 12.97 5.13 -13.65
C ASP A 32 12.41 3.71 -13.43
N PHE A 33 11.50 3.55 -12.46
CA PHE A 33 11.02 2.22 -12.04
C PHE A 33 9.55 1.93 -12.35
N SER A 34 8.74 2.95 -12.64
CA SER A 34 7.30 2.78 -12.91
C SER A 34 6.99 2.70 -14.41
N ASP A 35 5.77 2.23 -14.73
CA ASP A 35 5.24 2.35 -16.08
C ASP A 35 5.20 3.85 -16.49
N PRO A 36 5.71 4.23 -17.68
CA PRO A 36 5.72 5.62 -18.12
C PRO A 36 4.35 6.30 -18.06
N ALA A 37 3.27 5.59 -18.37
CA ALA A 37 1.93 6.15 -18.31
C ALA A 37 1.48 6.43 -16.86
N ALA A 38 1.87 5.57 -15.90
CA ALA A 38 1.58 5.78 -14.49
C ALA A 38 2.37 6.97 -13.93
N TRP A 39 3.63 7.14 -14.36
CA TRP A 39 4.44 8.31 -14.01
C TRP A 39 3.86 9.61 -14.58
N GLU A 40 3.48 9.61 -15.87
CA GLU A 40 2.85 10.78 -16.50
C GLU A 40 1.52 11.16 -15.83
N GLU A 41 0.68 10.18 -15.50
CA GLU A 41 -0.57 10.43 -14.78
C GLU A 41 -0.30 11.05 -13.40
N TYR A 42 0.65 10.49 -12.65
CA TYR A 42 1.07 11.01 -11.34
C TYR A 42 1.59 12.44 -11.42
N GLN A 43 2.42 12.76 -12.42
CA GLN A 43 2.97 14.10 -12.64
C GLN A 43 1.90 15.12 -13.05
N ALA A 44 0.83 14.69 -13.72
CA ALA A 44 -0.31 15.55 -14.06
C ALA A 44 -1.23 15.85 -12.86
N MET A 45 -1.04 15.16 -11.73
CA MET A 45 -1.81 15.41 -10.50
C MET A 45 -1.37 16.71 -9.81
N SER A 46 -2.31 17.35 -9.10
CA SER A 46 -1.93 18.44 -8.19
C SER A 46 -1.26 17.86 -6.94
N GLY A 47 -0.45 18.65 -6.22
CA GLY A 47 0.26 18.14 -5.04
C GLY A 47 -0.65 17.47 -3.98
N CYS A 48 -1.85 18.00 -3.74
CA CYS A 48 -2.83 17.33 -2.85
C CYS A 48 -3.31 15.98 -3.42
N ARG A 49 -3.50 15.88 -4.73
CA ARG A 49 -3.87 14.63 -5.40
C ARG A 49 -2.72 13.63 -5.36
N GLN A 50 -1.47 14.07 -5.57
CA GLN A 50 -0.28 13.23 -5.41
C GLN A 50 -0.17 12.68 -3.98
N ALA A 51 -0.32 13.53 -2.96
CA ALA A 51 -0.28 13.12 -1.56
C ALA A 51 -1.36 12.06 -1.25
N ALA A 52 -2.59 12.28 -1.71
CA ALA A 52 -3.68 11.32 -1.54
C ALA A 52 -3.44 10.01 -2.31
N HIS A 53 -2.82 10.08 -3.50
CA HIS A 53 -2.47 8.93 -4.31
C HIS A 53 -1.40 8.07 -3.63
N ARG A 54 -0.31 8.69 -3.16
CA ARG A 54 0.77 8.00 -2.44
C ARG A 54 0.31 7.34 -1.15
N ALA A 55 -0.55 8.01 -0.38
CA ALA A 55 -1.10 7.42 0.83
C ALA A 55 -1.89 6.13 0.53
N LYS A 56 -2.64 6.11 -0.58
CA LYS A 56 -3.38 4.90 -1.01
C LYS A 56 -2.44 3.79 -1.48
N LEU A 57 -1.41 4.12 -2.25
CA LEU A 57 -0.42 3.14 -2.72
C LEU A 57 0.36 2.53 -1.55
N CYS A 58 0.85 3.38 -0.65
CA CYS A 58 1.56 2.96 0.55
C CYS A 58 0.70 2.01 1.39
N TRP A 59 -0.56 2.40 1.66
CA TRP A 59 -1.50 1.56 2.40
C TRP A 59 -1.76 0.21 1.71
N ALA A 60 -1.98 0.21 0.40
CA ALA A 60 -2.23 -1.01 -0.36
C ALA A 60 -1.02 -1.96 -0.35
N ALA A 61 0.19 -1.42 -0.53
CA ALA A 61 1.42 -2.19 -0.49
C ALA A 61 1.71 -2.77 0.91
N MET A 62 1.51 -1.97 1.96
CA MET A 62 1.60 -2.43 3.35
C MET A 62 0.64 -3.60 3.63
N ILE A 63 -0.62 -3.49 3.19
CA ILE A 63 -1.60 -4.59 3.36
C ILE A 63 -1.17 -5.84 2.57
N ALA A 64 -0.66 -5.68 1.35
CA ALA A 64 -0.23 -6.80 0.52
C ALA A 64 0.98 -7.54 1.11
N ALA A 65 1.87 -6.80 1.77
CA ALA A 65 3.05 -7.32 2.47
C ALA A 65 2.76 -7.83 3.89
N ALA A 66 1.55 -7.62 4.41
CA ALA A 66 1.20 -8.05 5.76
C ALA A 66 1.30 -9.58 5.90
N PRO A 67 1.79 -10.09 7.04
CA PRO A 67 1.87 -11.52 7.28
C PRO A 67 0.48 -12.15 7.23
N LYS A 68 0.36 -13.25 6.47
CA LYS A 68 -0.88 -14.02 6.41
C LYS A 68 -1.03 -14.81 7.70
N LEU A 69 -2.24 -14.84 8.24
CA LEU A 69 -2.57 -15.74 9.33
C LEU A 69 -2.44 -17.17 8.81
N GLU A 70 -1.48 -17.93 9.31
CA GLU A 70 -1.48 -19.37 9.14
C GLU A 70 -2.67 -19.91 9.92
N VAL A 71 -3.66 -20.45 9.19
CA VAL A 71 -4.75 -21.21 9.78
C VAL A 71 -4.29 -22.66 9.79
N GLU A 72 -3.90 -23.18 10.95
CA GLU A 72 -3.73 -24.63 11.18
C GLU A 72 -5.08 -25.37 11.05
#